data_AF-A0A174I3L3-F1
#
_entry.id   AF-A0A174I3L3-F1
#
_cell.length_a   1.000
_cell.length_b   1.000
_cell.length_c   1.000
_cell.angle_alpha   90.00
_cell.angle_beta   90.00
_cell.angle_gamma   90.00
#
_symmetry.space_group_name_H-M   'P 1'
#
loop_
_entity.id
_entity.type
_entity.pdbx_description
1 polymer ?
#
loop_
_entity_poly.entity_id
_entity_poly.type
_entity_poly.pdbx_seq_one_letter_code
_entity_poly.pdbx_strand_id
1 'polypeptide(L)'
;MRKEEFNIMANIKMIEELKANLLCLIGDLYTLLTRGTNIARDSILNCISGAILILYVLAQKLGYSCDEVDDDMSKKLKIGITEEHEYEREGKNLSKLQNHIKQR
;
A
#
# COMPACT_ATOMS: atom_id res chain seq x y z
N MET A 1 -5.45 -8.91 -34.53
CA MET A 1 -4.96 -9.12 -33.15
C MET A 1 -5.97 -9.96 -32.39
N ARG A 2 -5.52 -10.94 -31.61
CA ARG A 2 -6.39 -11.81 -30.82
C ARG A 2 -6.88 -11.06 -29.58
N LYS A 3 -8.11 -11.35 -29.13
CA LYS A 3 -8.73 -10.74 -27.94
C LYS A 3 -7.86 -10.87 -26.68
N GLU A 4 -7.11 -11.97 -26.56
CA GLU A 4 -6.17 -12.22 -25.47
C GLU A 4 -4.96 -11.27 -25.49
N GLU A 5 -4.37 -11.00 -26.66
CA GLU A 5 -3.26 -10.05 -26.82
C GLU A 5 -3.69 -8.62 -26.45
N PHE A 6 -4.92 -8.24 -26.80
CA PHE A 6 -5.51 -6.95 -26.43
C PHE A 6 -5.73 -6.84 -24.91
N ASN A 7 -6.20 -7.90 -24.25
CA ASN A 7 -6.38 -7.95 -22.80
C ASN A 7 -5.04 -7.88 -22.05
N ILE A 8 -4.00 -8.56 -22.55
CA ILE A 8 -2.65 -8.50 -21.96
C ILE A 8 -2.09 -7.08 -22.08
N MET A 9 -2.18 -6.46 -23.26
CA MET A 9 -1.65 -5.12 -23.49
C MET A 9 -2.43 -4.04 -22.71
N ALA A 10 -3.75 -4.19 -22.56
CA ALA A 10 -4.57 -3.33 -21.70
C ALA A 10 -4.18 -3.44 -20.22
N ASN A 11 -3.90 -4.66 -19.74
CA ASN A 11 -3.43 -4.87 -18.37
C ASN A 11 -2.03 -4.29 -18.15
N ILE A 12 -1.11 -4.42 -19.11
CA ILE A 12 0.23 -3.80 -19.03
C ILE A 12 0.11 -2.28 -18.95
N LYS A 13 -0.69 -1.67 -19.82
CA LYS A 13 -0.91 -0.22 -19.80
C LYS A 13 -1.45 0.24 -18.44
N MET A 14 -2.45 -0.48 -17.90
CA MET A 14 -3.03 -0.18 -16.60
C MET A 14 -2.00 -0.33 -15.46
N ILE A 15 -1.13 -1.33 -15.52
CA ILE A 15 -0.03 -1.52 -14.56
C ILE A 15 0.93 -0.32 -14.60
N GLU A 16 1.32 0.14 -15.80
CA GLU A 16 2.19 1.32 -15.94
C GLU A 16 1.54 2.58 -15.36
N GLU A 17 0.24 2.79 -15.63
CA GLU A 17 -0.53 3.91 -15.08
C GLU A 17 -0.60 3.84 -13.54
N LEU A 18 -0.86 2.67 -12.96
CA LEU A 18 -0.90 2.48 -11.51
C LEU A 18 0.46 2.79 -10.86
N LYS A 19 1.57 2.35 -11.47
CA LYS A 19 2.92 2.65 -10.98
C LYS A 19 3.24 4.14 -11.04
N ALA A 20 2.88 4.81 -12.14
CA ALA A 20 3.09 6.24 -12.29
C ALA A 20 2.27 7.03 -11.24
N ASN A 21 1.00 6.66 -11.04
CA ASN A 21 0.13 7.27 -10.04
C ASN A 21 0.67 7.06 -8.61
N LEU A 22 1.17 5.87 -8.30
CA LEU A 22 1.81 5.59 -7.01
C LEU A 22 2.99 6.53 -6.79
N LEU A 23 3.86 6.70 -7.80
CA LEU A 23 5.02 7.58 -7.71
C LEU A 23 4.62 9.04 -7.47
N CYS A 24 3.63 9.55 -8.20
CA CYS A 24 3.09 10.89 -7.99
C CYS A 24 2.56 11.07 -6.56
N LEU A 25 1.78 10.11 -6.08
CA LEU A 25 1.19 10.17 -4.74
C LEU A 25 2.25 10.14 -3.63
N ILE A 26 3.36 9.41 -3.80
CA ILE A 26 4.50 9.45 -2.89
C ILE A 26 5.21 10.82 -2.93
N GLY A 27 5.34 11.42 -4.12
CA GLY A 27 5.87 12.78 -4.27
C GLY A 27 5.02 13.83 -3.57
N ASP A 28 3.69 13.71 -3.67
CA ASP A 28 2.74 14.58 -2.98
C ASP A 28 2.83 14.40 -1.46
N LEU A 29 2.94 13.16 -0.98
CA LEU A 29 3.12 12.87 0.44
C LEU A 29 4.38 13.57 0.99
N TYR A 30 5.50 13.49 0.29
CA TYR A 30 6.74 14.16 0.70
C TYR A 30 6.57 15.67 0.74
N THR A 31 5.92 16.25 -0.27
CA THR A 31 5.64 17.69 -0.33
C THR A 31 4.73 18.12 0.83
N LEU A 32 3.69 17.34 1.15
CA LEU A 32 2.77 17.64 2.25
C LEU A 32 3.45 17.62 3.61
N LEU A 33 4.38 16.68 3.83
CA LEU A 33 5.14 16.59 5.08
C LEU A 33 6.08 17.79 5.32
N THR A 34 6.38 18.59 4.29
CA THR A 34 7.12 19.86 4.45
C THR A 34 6.23 21.03 4.92
N ARG A 35 4.90 20.89 4.85
CA ARG A 35 3.94 21.95 5.17
C ARG A 35 3.42 21.75 6.61
N GLY A 36 3.22 22.84 7.35
CA GLY A 36 2.81 22.81 8.76
C GLY A 36 1.55 21.97 9.05
N THR A 37 1.44 21.48 10.28
CA THR A 37 0.68 20.28 10.68
C THR A 37 -0.85 20.33 10.56
N ASN A 38 -1.49 21.51 10.63
CA ASN A 38 -2.96 21.57 10.75
C ASN A 38 -3.73 21.40 9.43
N ILE A 39 -3.17 21.83 8.29
CA ILE A 39 -3.79 21.67 6.96
C ILE A 39 -3.32 20.36 6.30
N ALA A 40 -2.18 19.83 6.74
CA ALA A 40 -1.56 18.64 6.16
C ALA A 40 -2.20 17.32 6.61
N ARG A 41 -2.89 17.26 7.77
CA ARG A 41 -3.34 15.97 8.34
C ARG A 41 -4.28 15.16 7.43
N ASP A 42 -5.36 15.77 6.96
CA ASP A 42 -6.33 15.08 6.10
C ASP A 42 -5.71 14.75 4.74
N SER A 43 -4.87 15.65 4.22
CA SER A 43 -4.14 15.43 2.98
C SER A 43 -3.15 14.26 3.08
N ILE A 44 -2.44 14.14 4.21
CA ILE A 44 -1.52 13.01 4.48
C ILE A 44 -2.30 11.69 4.57
N LEU A 45 -3.44 11.68 5.28
CA LEU A 45 -4.29 10.49 5.38
C LEU A 45 -4.81 10.06 4.00
N ASN A 46 -5.21 11.02 3.15
CA ASN A 46 -5.64 10.77 1.78
C ASN A 46 -4.51 10.19 0.92
N CYS A 47 -3.29 10.72 1.03
CA CYS A 47 -2.13 10.14 0.35
C CYS A 47 -1.87 8.70 0.81
N ILE A 48 -1.78 8.45 2.12
CA ILE A 48 -1.49 7.11 2.64
C ILE A 48 -2.56 6.09 2.20
N SER A 49 -3.84 6.43 2.36
CA SER A 49 -4.93 5.55 1.94
C SER A 49 -4.98 5.33 0.42
N GLY A 50 -4.68 6.37 -0.37
CA GLY A 50 -4.58 6.26 -1.82
C GLY A 50 -3.42 5.37 -2.28
N ALA A 51 -2.25 5.42 -1.64
CA ALA A 51 -1.14 4.50 -1.92
C ALA A 51 -1.54 3.05 -1.65
N ILE A 52 -2.18 2.79 -0.51
CA ILE A 52 -2.65 1.45 -0.13
C ILE A 52 -3.65 0.93 -1.18
N LEU A 53 -4.61 1.75 -1.60
CA LEU A 53 -5.58 1.41 -2.64
C LEU A 53 -4.88 1.03 -3.96
N ILE A 54 -3.94 1.87 -4.42
CA ILE A 54 -3.19 1.60 -5.66
C ILE A 54 -2.43 0.28 -5.56
N LEU A 55 -1.81 -0.02 -4.41
CA LEU A 55 -1.07 -1.26 -4.21
C LEU A 55 -1.98 -2.51 -4.26
N TYR A 56 -3.18 -2.47 -3.69
CA TYR A 56 -4.13 -3.58 -3.83
C TYR A 56 -4.60 -3.78 -5.28
N VAL A 57 -4.93 -2.70 -5.99
CA VAL A 57 -5.32 -2.81 -7.41
C VAL A 57 -4.16 -3.32 -8.25
N LEU A 58 -2.94 -2.87 -7.98
CA LEU A 58 -1.73 -3.35 -8.66
C LEU A 58 -1.52 -4.85 -8.41
N ALA A 59 -1.69 -5.32 -7.17
CA ALA A 59 -1.61 -6.73 -6.82
C ALA A 59 -2.62 -7.57 -7.63
N GLN A 60 -3.88 -7.12 -7.72
CA GLN A 60 -4.92 -7.78 -8.53
C GLN A 60 -4.54 -7.84 -10.02
N LYS A 61 -3.95 -6.78 -10.56
CA LYS A 61 -3.50 -6.76 -11.97
C LYS A 61 -2.29 -7.65 -12.23
N LEU A 62 -1.51 -7.94 -11.20
CA LEU A 62 -0.38 -8.88 -11.24
C LEU A 62 -0.79 -10.33 -10.94
N GLY A 63 -2.07 -10.58 -10.64
CA GLY A 63 -2.61 -11.92 -10.40
C GLY A 63 -2.69 -12.34 -8.94
N TYR A 64 -2.53 -11.41 -7.99
CA TYR A 64 -2.69 -11.67 -6.56
C TYR A 64 -4.04 -11.17 -6.05
N SER A 65 -4.74 -11.99 -5.27
CA SER A 65 -5.93 -11.58 -4.54
C SER A 65 -5.60 -10.66 -3.36
N CYS A 66 -6.60 -9.93 -2.85
CA CYS A 66 -6.42 -9.13 -1.64
C CYS A 66 -6.07 -10.00 -0.43
N ASP A 67 -6.68 -11.19 -0.34
CA ASP A 67 -6.44 -12.15 0.74
C ASP A 67 -4.98 -12.62 0.76
N GLU A 68 -4.39 -12.90 -0.42
CA GLU A 68 -2.97 -13.27 -0.52
C GLU A 68 -2.04 -12.14 -0.05
N VAL A 69 -2.38 -10.88 -0.36
CA VAL A 69 -1.63 -9.70 0.11
C VAL A 69 -1.75 -9.57 1.64
N ASP A 70 -2.95 -9.74 2.18
CA ASP A 70 -3.23 -9.62 3.61
C ASP A 70 -2.57 -10.74 4.43
N ASP A 71 -2.56 -11.96 3.91
CA ASP A 71 -1.87 -13.12 4.49
C ASP A 71 -0.35 -12.92 4.52
N ASP A 72 0.23 -12.45 3.41
CA ASP A 72 1.66 -12.17 3.32
C ASP A 72 2.07 -11.00 4.25
N MET A 73 1.26 -9.95 4.31
CA MET A 73 1.44 -8.85 5.26
C MET A 73 1.35 -9.36 6.72
N SER A 74 0.40 -10.25 7.02
CA SER A 74 0.26 -10.85 8.34
C SER A 74 1.47 -11.69 8.76
N LYS A 75 2.11 -12.39 7.82
CA LYS A 75 3.37 -13.10 8.07
C LYS A 75 4.51 -12.14 8.39
N LYS A 76 4.67 -11.08 7.59
CA LYS A 76 5.68 -10.01 7.83
C LYS A 76 5.50 -9.35 9.19
N LEU A 77 4.26 -9.08 9.61
CA LEU A 77 3.96 -8.54 10.94
C LEU A 77 4.39 -9.48 12.05
N LYS A 78 4.08 -10.77 11.95
CA LYS A 78 4.50 -11.77 12.96
C LYS A 78 6.03 -11.84 13.09
N ILE A 79 6.73 -11.84 11.96
CA ILE A 79 8.20 -11.84 11.92
C ILE A 79 8.73 -10.57 12.59
N GLY A 80 8.30 -9.39 12.15
CA GLY A 80 8.77 -8.12 12.71
C GLY A 80 8.47 -7.92 14.19
N ILE A 81 7.36 -8.48 14.70
CA ILE A 81 7.07 -8.49 16.14
C ILE A 81 8.02 -9.43 16.88
N THR A 82 8.23 -10.64 16.37
CA THR A 82 9.08 -11.67 17.00
C THR A 82 10.55 -11.24 17.05
N GLU A 83 11.02 -10.58 16.01
CA GLU A 83 12.39 -10.07 15.91
C GLU A 83 12.60 -8.74 16.64
N GLU A 84 11.55 -8.20 17.27
CA GLU A 84 11.56 -6.88 17.91
C GLU A 84 12.10 -5.80 16.96
N HIS A 85 11.53 -5.72 15.76
CA HIS A 85 11.89 -4.68 14.79
C HIS A 85 11.74 -3.27 15.41
N GLU A 86 12.48 -2.28 14.91
CA GLU A 86 12.44 -0.90 15.42
C GLU A 86 11.00 -0.37 15.59
N TYR A 87 10.12 -0.63 14.61
CA TYR A 87 8.70 -0.24 14.63
C TYR A 87 7.89 -0.90 15.75
N GLU A 88 8.31 -2.07 16.24
CA GLU A 88 7.68 -2.72 17.40
C GLU A 88 8.26 -2.19 18.71
N ARG A 89 9.59 -2.03 18.79
CA ARG A 89 10.25 -1.45 19.97
C ARG A 89 9.76 -0.02 20.23
N GLU A 90 9.58 0.76 19.17
CA GLU A 90 9.08 2.13 19.22
C GLU A 90 7.55 2.17 19.21
N GLY A 91 6.94 1.84 20.35
CA GLY A 91 5.51 2.08 20.57
C GLY A 91 4.57 1.01 20.03
N LYS A 92 5.07 -0.21 19.76
CA LYS A 92 4.28 -1.40 19.39
C LYS A 92 3.45 -1.21 18.12
N ASN A 93 4.00 -0.53 17.11
CA ASN A 93 3.23 -0.19 15.92
C ASN A 93 2.84 -1.43 15.11
N LEU A 94 3.70 -2.45 15.06
CA LEU A 94 3.40 -3.70 14.35
C LEU A 94 2.30 -4.50 15.07
N SER A 95 2.37 -4.60 16.40
CA SER A 95 1.31 -5.21 17.21
C SER A 95 -0.03 -4.48 17.07
N LYS A 96 -0.04 -3.14 17.05
CA LYS A 96 -1.25 -2.34 16.79
C LYS A 96 -1.83 -2.61 15.41
N LEU A 97 -0.99 -2.64 14.38
CA LEU A 97 -1.43 -2.92 13.01
C LEU A 97 -1.98 -4.35 12.88
N GLN A 98 -1.31 -5.33 13.49
CA GLN A 98 -1.79 -6.72 13.53
C GLN A 98 -3.19 -6.81 14.16
N ASN A 99 -3.43 -6.09 15.25
CA ASN A 99 -4.74 -6.07 15.90
C ASN A 99 -5.81 -5.38 15.04
N HIS A 100 -5.46 -4.30 14.34
CA HIS A 100 -6.38 -3.63 13.42
C HIS A 100 -6.80 -4.55 12.26
N ILE A 101 -5.86 -5.32 11.70
CA ILE A 101 -6.15 -6.24 10.59
C ILE A 101 -7.01 -7.42 11.06
N LYS A 102 -6.71 -8.00 12.23
CA LYS A 102 -7.49 -9.12 12.81
C LYS A 102 -8.95 -8.78 13.16
N GLN A 103 -9.27 -7.50 13.30
CA GLN A 103 -10.62 -7.03 13.64
C GLN A 103 -11.53 -6.83 12.43
N ARG A 104 -11.02 -7.04 11.22
CA ARG A 104 -11.79 -7.03 9.96
C ARG A 104 -12.23 -8.44 9.60
#